data_AF-A0A0F2NI05-F1
#
_entry.id   AF-A0A0F2NI05-F1
#
_cell.length_a   1.000
_cell.length_b   1.000
_cell.length_c   1.000
_cell.angle_alpha   90.00
_cell.angle_beta   90.00
_cell.angle_gamma   90.00
#
_symmetry.space_group_name_H-M   'P 1'
#
loop_
_entity.id
_entity.type
_entity.pdbx_description
1 polymer ?
#
loop_
_entity_poly.entity_id
_entity_poly.type
_entity_poly.pdbx_seq_one_letter_code
_entity_poly.pdbx_strand_id
1 'polypeptide(L)'
;MKIHLYQIIIICISSVMLFQGAKEFFKRETGQTFLKFAVRVVVWGGMGLVAVYPNSTMHFAKLIGIEGNINAVILTGFLLVFLLIFKLLSAIEKIEQNISELTRKEALSHLPEQTPIDRNTDDGQ
;
A
#
# COMPACT_ATOMS: atom_id res chain seq x y z
N MET A 1 -28.83 -24.66 8.94
CA MET A 1 -28.02 -23.46 8.66
C MET A 1 -28.97 -22.35 8.25
N LYS A 2 -29.17 -21.32 9.09
CA LYS A 2 -29.92 -20.13 8.70
C LYS A 2 -28.93 -19.15 8.08
N ILE A 3 -28.85 -19.13 6.75
CA ILE A 3 -28.07 -18.11 6.05
C ILE A 3 -28.85 -16.81 6.24
N HIS A 4 -28.32 -15.93 7.08
CA HIS A 4 -28.93 -14.64 7.30
C HIS A 4 -28.60 -13.72 6.12
N LEU A 5 -29.61 -13.01 5.62
CA LEU A 5 -29.52 -12.16 4.43
C LEU A 5 -28.38 -11.12 4.52
N TYR A 6 -28.11 -10.61 5.73
CA TYR A 6 -27.02 -9.67 5.97
C TYR A 6 -25.64 -10.26 5.62
N GLN A 7 -25.44 -11.57 5.78
CA GLN A 7 -24.17 -12.25 5.53
C GLN A 7 -23.83 -12.22 4.04
N ILE A 8 -24.81 -12.53 3.20
CA ILE A 8 -24.69 -12.49 1.73
C ILE A 8 -24.44 -11.06 1.25
N ILE A 9 -25.18 -10.09 1.80
CA ILE A 9 -25.05 -8.68 1.42
C ILE A 9 -23.64 -8.16 1.76
N ILE A 10 -23.13 -8.44 2.96
CA ILE A 10 -21.81 -7.98 3.39
C ILE A 10 -20.70 -8.64 2.56
N ILE A 11 -20.80 -9.94 2.26
CA ILE A 11 -19.82 -10.64 1.41
C ILE A 11 -19.77 -10.04 0.00
N CYS A 12 -20.93 -9.79 -0.61
CA CYS A 12 -21.01 -9.14 -1.92
C CYS A 12 -20.39 -7.73 -1.90
N ILE A 13 -20.73 -6.91 -0.89
CA ILE A 13 -20.21 -5.54 -0.76
C ILE A 13 -18.69 -5.54 -0.54
N SER A 14 -18.18 -6.38 0.38
CA SER A 14 -16.75 -6.50 0.64
C SER A 14 -15.99 -6.99 -0.59
N SER A 15 -16.54 -7.94 -1.34
CA SER A 15 -15.93 -8.43 -2.58
C SER A 15 -15.83 -7.33 -3.64
N VAL A 16 -16.90 -6.56 -3.85
CA VAL A 16 -16.93 -5.43 -4.79
C VAL A 16 -15.95 -4.33 -4.37
N MET A 17 -15.88 -3.99 -3.07
CA MET A 17 -14.95 -3.01 -2.52
C MET A 17 -13.48 -3.43 -2.65
N LEU A 18 -13.17 -4.71 -2.41
CA LEU A 18 -11.83 -5.28 -2.61
C LEU A 18 -11.45 -5.31 -4.10
N PHE A 19 -12.36 -5.69 -4.98
CA PHE A 19 -12.13 -5.68 -6.44
C PHE A 19 -11.91 -4.27 -6.97
N GLN A 20 -12.69 -3.29 -6.52
CA GLN A 20 -12.46 -1.88 -6.87
C GLN A 20 -11.10 -1.40 -6.36
N GLY A 21 -10.76 -1.69 -5.10
CA GLY A 21 -9.47 -1.36 -4.53
C GLY A 21 -8.30 -1.99 -5.29
N ALA A 22 -8.41 -3.26 -5.68
CA ALA A 22 -7.38 -3.96 -6.46
C ALA A 22 -7.24 -3.40 -7.88
N LYS A 23 -8.37 -3.10 -8.53
CA LYS A 23 -8.40 -2.46 -9.86
C LYS A 23 -7.79 -1.06 -9.84
N GLU A 24 -8.07 -0.29 -8.78
CA GLU A 24 -7.58 1.07 -8.60
C GLU A 24 -6.09 1.09 -8.23
N PHE A 25 -5.62 0.10 -7.46
CA PHE A 25 -4.20 -0.13 -7.20
C PHE A 25 -3.43 -0.52 -8.48
N PHE A 26 -4.01 -1.36 -9.33
CA PHE A 26 -3.40 -1.76 -10.61
C PHE A 26 -3.35 -0.60 -11.62
N LYS A 27 -4.23 0.40 -11.49
CA LYS A 27 -4.32 1.53 -12.41
C LYS A 27 -3.25 2.61 -12.20
N ARG A 28 -2.37 2.48 -11.19
CA ARG A 28 -1.13 3.27 -11.03
C ARG A 28 -1.29 4.78 -11.31
N GLU A 29 -2.38 5.41 -10.86
CA GLU A 29 -2.39 6.87 -10.76
C GLU A 29 -1.56 7.26 -9.54
N THR A 30 -0.50 8.01 -9.84
CA THR A 30 0.74 8.33 -9.11
C THR A 30 0.58 9.01 -7.73
N GLY A 31 -0.54 8.81 -7.02
CA GLY A 31 -0.85 9.51 -5.78
C GLY A 31 -1.53 8.71 -4.66
N GLN A 32 -1.92 7.45 -4.87
CA GLN A 32 -2.46 6.63 -3.78
C GLN A 32 -1.35 5.85 -3.07
N THR A 33 -0.92 6.39 -1.93
CA THR A 33 -0.05 5.75 -0.94
C THR A 33 -0.48 4.30 -0.73
N PHE A 34 0.44 3.35 -0.86
CA PHE A 34 0.25 1.91 -0.58
C PHE A 34 -0.53 1.64 0.71
N LEU A 35 -0.40 2.56 1.69
CA LEU A 35 -1.12 2.60 2.95
C LEU A 35 -2.66 2.72 2.80
N LYS A 36 -3.18 3.50 1.85
CA LYS A 36 -4.64 3.62 1.60
C LYS A 36 -5.22 2.30 1.10
N PHE A 37 -4.50 1.61 0.21
CA PHE A 37 -4.88 0.29 -0.25
C PHE A 37 -4.79 -0.75 0.87
N ALA A 38 -3.69 -0.75 1.62
CA ALA A 38 -3.50 -1.66 2.76
C ALA A 38 -4.59 -1.50 3.82
N VAL A 39 -4.93 -0.28 4.21
CA VAL A 39 -6.02 -0.01 5.16
C VAL A 39 -7.36 -0.49 4.60
N ARG A 40 -7.64 -0.25 3.32
CA ARG A 40 -8.89 -0.71 2.67
C ARG A 40 -8.96 -2.25 2.66
N VAL A 41 -7.87 -2.93 2.35
CA VAL A 41 -7.80 -4.41 2.37
C VAL A 41 -7.98 -4.97 3.78
N VAL A 42 -7.36 -4.36 4.80
CA VAL A 42 -7.50 -4.79 6.19
C VAL A 42 -8.93 -4.62 6.69
N VAL A 43 -9.55 -3.46 6.44
CA VAL A 43 -10.91 -3.15 6.90
C VAL A 43 -11.94 -4.03 6.19
N TRP A 44 -11.95 -4.06 4.85
CA TRP A 44 -12.95 -4.81 4.09
C TRP A 44 -12.68 -6.31 4.08
N GLY A 45 -11.41 -6.72 4.10
CA GLY A 45 -11.00 -8.12 4.24
C GLY A 45 -11.40 -8.68 5.61
N GLY A 46 -11.13 -7.95 6.70
CA GLY A 46 -11.56 -8.33 8.04
C GLY A 46 -13.09 -8.43 8.16
N MET A 47 -13.82 -7.44 7.63
CA MET A 47 -15.28 -7.43 7.62
C MET A 47 -15.88 -8.60 6.82
N GLY A 48 -15.27 -8.95 5.66
CA GLY A 48 -15.67 -10.10 4.87
C GLY A 48 -15.41 -11.43 5.59
N LEU A 49 -14.28 -11.56 6.27
CA LEU A 49 -13.91 -12.77 7.02
C LEU A 49 -14.87 -13.05 8.18
N VAL A 50 -15.25 -12.00 8.93
CA VAL A 50 -16.26 -12.04 9.99
C VAL A 50 -17.63 -12.42 9.43
N ALA A 51 -17.98 -11.92 8.24
CA ALA A 51 -19.22 -12.28 7.59
C ALA A 51 -19.23 -13.76 7.15
N VAL A 52 -18.15 -14.31 6.56
CA VAL A 52 -18.14 -15.70 6.09
C VAL A 52 -18.19 -16.71 7.24
N TYR A 53 -17.51 -16.45 8.36
CA TYR A 53 -17.44 -17.38 9.50
C TYR A 53 -17.84 -16.74 10.84
N PRO A 54 -19.14 -16.55 11.12
CA PRO A 54 -19.62 -15.90 12.35
C PRO A 54 -19.26 -16.67 13.64
N ASN A 55 -19.19 -18.01 13.60
CA ASN A 55 -18.73 -18.80 14.75
C ASN A 55 -17.20 -18.76 14.92
N SER A 56 -16.45 -18.58 13.82
CA SER A 56 -15.00 -18.39 13.91
C SER A 56 -14.66 -17.01 14.45
N THR A 57 -15.51 -15.99 14.25
CA THR A 57 -15.37 -14.66 14.87
C THR A 57 -15.20 -14.75 16.39
N MET A 58 -15.88 -15.69 17.04
CA MET A 58 -15.81 -15.87 18.50
C MET A 58 -14.49 -16.53 18.94
N HIS A 59 -13.94 -17.45 18.14
CA HIS A 59 -12.60 -18.01 18.35
C HIS A 59 -11.48 -17.05 17.95
N PHE A 60 -11.67 -16.27 16.88
CA PHE A 60 -10.80 -15.17 16.49
C PHE A 60 -10.79 -14.10 17.55
N ALA A 61 -11.92 -13.74 18.17
CA ALA A 61 -11.96 -12.82 19.30
C ALA A 61 -11.12 -13.34 20.47
N LYS A 62 -11.16 -14.66 20.73
CA LYS A 62 -10.33 -15.32 21.75
C LYS A 62 -8.83 -15.34 21.39
N LEU A 63 -8.51 -15.58 20.12
CA LEU A 63 -7.13 -15.66 19.60
C LEU A 63 -6.47 -14.28 19.40
N ILE A 64 -7.23 -13.29 18.94
CA ILE A 64 -6.86 -11.87 18.84
C ILE A 64 -6.77 -11.24 20.24
N GLY A 65 -7.35 -11.87 21.27
CA GLY A 65 -7.18 -11.43 22.64
C GLY A 65 -8.24 -10.47 23.16
N ILE A 66 -9.41 -10.41 22.54
CA ILE A 66 -10.59 -9.64 22.99
C ILE A 66 -11.20 -10.25 24.27
N GLU A 67 -10.63 -11.32 24.83
CA GLU A 67 -11.04 -11.86 26.13
C GLU A 67 -10.43 -11.08 27.32
N GLY A 68 -9.56 -10.08 27.09
CA GLY A 68 -9.04 -9.19 28.15
C GLY A 68 -8.47 -7.86 27.65
N ASN A 69 -8.76 -6.78 28.39
CA ASN A 69 -8.34 -5.40 28.06
C ASN A 69 -6.82 -5.27 27.80
N ILE A 70 -6.00 -5.98 28.60
CA ILE A 70 -4.54 -5.93 28.49
C ILE A 70 -4.03 -6.52 27.16
N ASN A 71 -4.62 -7.62 26.68
CA ASN A 71 -4.15 -8.26 25.45
C ASN A 71 -4.54 -7.44 24.20
N ALA A 72 -5.70 -6.79 24.23
CA ALA A 72 -6.11 -5.85 23.18
C ALA A 72 -5.15 -4.65 23.05
N VAL A 73 -4.66 -4.12 24.18
CA VAL A 73 -3.65 -3.03 24.20
C VAL A 73 -2.31 -3.51 23.63
N ILE A 74 -1.85 -4.71 23.99
CA ILE A 74 -0.60 -5.28 23.49
C ILE A 74 -0.68 -5.52 21.97
N LEU A 75 -1.77 -6.12 21.49
CA LEU A 75 -1.99 -6.37 20.06
C LEU A 75 -2.08 -5.06 19.27
N THR A 76 -2.78 -4.05 19.82
CA THR A 76 -2.86 -2.72 19.21
C THR A 76 -1.48 -2.04 19.17
N GLY A 77 -0.70 -2.16 20.25
CA GLY A 77 0.68 -1.67 20.31
C GLY A 77 1.58 -2.36 19.28
N PHE A 78 1.47 -3.68 19.16
CA PHE A 78 2.20 -4.46 18.16
C PHE A 78 1.82 -4.04 16.73
N LEU A 79 0.53 -3.85 16.46
CA LEU A 79 0.05 -3.36 15.17
C LEU A 79 0.55 -1.94 14.88
N LEU A 80 0.55 -1.03 15.87
CA LEU A 80 1.10 0.31 15.73
C LEU A 80 2.59 0.28 15.42
N VAL A 81 3.37 -0.53 16.12
CA VAL A 81 4.81 -0.71 15.84
C VAL A 81 5.02 -1.23 14.42
N PHE A 82 4.24 -2.23 14.00
CA PHE A 82 4.28 -2.75 12.64
C PHE A 82 4.02 -1.65 11.61
N LEU A 83 2.97 -0.84 11.80
CA LEU A 83 2.66 0.31 10.92
C LEU A 83 3.76 1.37 10.91
N LEU A 84 4.40 1.64 12.05
CA LEU A 84 5.54 2.57 12.13
C LEU A 84 6.73 2.05 11.34
N ILE A 85 7.01 0.74 11.35
CA ILE A 85 8.08 0.14 10.54
C ILE A 85 7.79 0.35 9.05
N PHE A 86 6.57 0.09 8.58
CA PHE A 86 6.22 0.37 7.17
C PHE A 86 6.37 1.85 6.82
N LYS A 87 5.96 2.75 7.72
CA LYS A 87 6.12 4.20 7.52
C LYS A 87 7.60 4.58 7.38
N LEU A 88 8.47 3.98 8.19
CA LEU A 88 9.92 4.21 8.12
C LEU A 88 10.51 3.66 6.82
N LEU A 89 10.14 2.44 6.41
CA LEU A 89 10.58 1.86 5.14
C LEU A 89 10.19 2.74 3.94
N SER A 90 8.94 3.22 3.89
CA SER A 90 8.50 4.13 2.83
C SER A 90 9.22 5.48 2.87
N ALA A 91 9.58 5.98 4.05
CA ALA A 91 10.37 7.21 4.16
C ALA A 91 11.80 7.00 3.64
N ILE A 92 12.43 5.87 3.95
CA ILE A 92 13.76 5.49 3.48
C ILE A 92 13.76 5.36 1.94
N GLU A 93 12.80 4.64 1.36
CA GLU A 93 12.68 4.49 -0.09
C GLU A 93 12.59 5.85 -0.80
N LYS A 94 11.83 6.79 -0.23
CA LYS A 94 11.71 8.14 -0.79
C LYS A 94 13.02 8.93 -0.69
N ILE A 95 13.78 8.75 0.39
CA ILE A 95 15.09 9.37 0.54
C ILE A 95 16.06 8.80 -0.50
N GLU A 96 16.08 7.48 -0.71
CA GLU A 96 16.92 6.83 -1.73
C GLU A 96 16.61 7.34 -3.15
N GLN A 97 15.32 7.50 -3.48
CA GLN A 97 14.89 8.09 -4.75
C GLN A 97 15.38 9.54 -4.90
N ASN A 98 15.21 10.37 -3.88
CA ASN A 98 15.65 11.77 -3.91
C ASN A 98 17.17 11.89 -4.08
N ILE A 99 17.95 11.04 -3.39
CA ILE A 99 19.41 11.01 -3.54
C ILE A 99 19.78 10.63 -4.97
N SER A 100 19.14 9.59 -5.51
CA SER A 100 19.38 9.15 -6.90
C SER A 100 19.07 10.24 -7.93
N GLU A 101 17.99 11.00 -7.74
CA GLU A 101 17.66 12.14 -8.59
C GLU A 101 18.67 13.28 -8.44
N LEU A 102 19.09 13.58 -7.21
CA LEU A 102 20.05 14.64 -6.95
C LEU A 102 21.40 14.33 -7.60
N THR A 103 21.93 13.12 -7.42
CA THR A 103 23.18 12.69 -8.04
C THR A 103 23.09 12.71 -9.57
N ARG A 104 21.93 12.33 -10.15
CA ARG A 104 21.72 12.40 -11.61
C ARG A 104 21.76 13.84 -12.12
N LYS A 105 21.08 14.76 -11.43
CA LYS A 105 21.08 16.19 -11.78
C LYS A 105 22.49 16.77 -11.69
N GLU A 106 23.24 16.42 -10.64
CA GLU A 106 24.61 16.85 -10.44
C GLU A 106 25.55 16.32 -11.54
N ALA A 107 25.40 15.04 -11.92
CA ALA A 107 26.20 14.48 -13.01
C ALA A 107 25.93 15.16 -14.36
N LEU A 108 24.67 15.51 -14.64
CA LEU A 108 24.27 16.21 -15.86
C LEU A 108 24.69 17.69 -15.87
N SER A 109 24.70 18.37 -14.72
CA SER A 109 25.08 19.79 -14.63
C SER A 109 26.58 20.04 -14.89
N HIS A 110 27.41 19.03 -14.70
CA HIS A 110 28.86 19.09 -14.94
C HIS A 110 29.27 18.61 -16.34
N LEU A 111 28.32 18.17 -17.18
CA LEU A 111 28.64 17.90 -18.57
C LEU A 111 28.88 19.23 -19.28
N PRO A 112 30.05 19.42 -19.92
CA PRO A 112 30.26 20.58 -20.78
C PRO A 112 29.15 20.56 -21.83
N GLU A 113 28.49 21.70 -21.99
CA GLU A 113 27.45 21.91 -23.01
C GLU A 113 28.05 21.45 -24.35
N GLN A 114 27.62 20.28 -24.82
CA GLN A 114 28.08 19.75 -26.10
C GLN A 114 27.49 20.69 -27.15
N THR A 115 28.29 21.67 -27.57
CA THR A 115 28.00 22.49 -28.73
C THR A 115 27.62 21.54 -29.84
N PRO A 116 26.46 21.72 -30.50
CA PRO A 116 26.03 20.82 -31.56
C PRO A 116 27.18 20.71 -32.55
N ILE A 117 27.69 19.49 -32.73
CA ILE A 117 28.72 19.21 -33.74
C ILE A 117 28.11 19.66 -35.06
N ASP A 118 28.59 20.80 -35.57
CA ASP A 118 28.18 21.31 -36.87
C ASP A 118 28.64 20.30 -37.92
N ARG A 119 27.69 19.51 -38.40
CA ARG A 119 27.91 18.46 -39.40
C ARG A 119 28.08 19.03 -40.82
N ASN A 120 28.15 20.36 -41.01
CA ASN A 120 28.22 20.97 -42.35
C ASN A 120 29.64 21.30 -42.85
N THR A 121 30.71 20.79 -42.24
CA THR A 121 32.10 21.09 -42.71
C THR A 121 32.76 19.94 -43.48
N ASP A 122 32.00 18.92 -43.94
CA ASP A 122 32.59 17.79 -44.70
C ASP A 122 31.96 17.56 -46.10
N ASP A 123 31.31 18.57 -46.68
CA ASP A 123 30.92 18.58 -48.09
C ASP A 123 31.75 19.62 -48.85
N GLY A 124 33.03 19.32 -49.06
CA GLY A 124 33.91 20.23 -49.79
C GLY A 124 35.30 19.72 -50.11
N GLN A 125 35.44 18.53 -50.72
CA GLN A 125 36.50 18.22 -51.69
C GLN A 125 36.00 17.31 -52.79
#